data_AF-A0A2E8M6R1-F1
#
_entry.id   AF-A0A2E8M6R1-F1
#
_cell.length_a   1.000
_cell.length_b   1.000
_cell.length_c   1.000
_cell.angle_alpha   90.00
_cell.angle_beta   90.00
_cell.angle_gamma   90.00
#
_symmetry.space_group_name_H-M   'P 1'
#
loop_
_entity.id
_entity.type
_entity.pdbx_description
1 polymer ?
#
loop_
_entity_poly.entity_id
_entity_poly.type
_entity_poly.pdbx_seq_one_letter_code
_entity_poly.pdbx_strand_id
1 'polypeptide(L)'
;MYPHERSLVARMKDKPFTILGVNSDSAKRYKTAIKENEITWPSFWDGGKTGGPIATDWAVRGWPTIYILDTKGVIRYKNTRGKAMDEAVDALMEEL
;
A
#
# COMPACT_ATOMS: atom_id res chain seq x y z
N MET A 1 -6.64 8.45 -1.49
CA MET A 1 -6.27 7.16 -0.89
C MET A 1 -7.42 6.19 -1.13
N TYR A 2 -8.13 5.62 -0.14
CA TYR A 2 -8.82 4.34 -0.33
C TYR A 2 -9.68 4.16 -1.60
N PRO A 3 -10.49 5.14 -2.06
CA PRO A 3 -11.20 5.00 -3.33
C PRO A 3 -10.28 4.79 -4.55
N HIS A 4 -9.14 5.50 -4.60
CA HIS A 4 -8.16 5.36 -5.67
C HIS A 4 -7.45 3.99 -5.59
N GLU A 5 -6.98 3.56 -4.42
CA GLU A 5 -6.37 2.24 -4.29
C GLU A 5 -7.35 1.10 -4.58
N ARG A 6 -8.62 1.21 -4.19
CA ARG A 6 -9.66 0.24 -4.60
C ARG A 6 -9.82 0.20 -6.12
N SER A 7 -9.84 1.36 -6.78
CA SER A 7 -9.92 1.43 -8.24
C SER A 7 -8.70 0.80 -8.91
N LEU A 8 -7.51 0.98 -8.34
CA LEU A 8 -6.27 0.41 -8.86
C LEU A 8 -6.24 -1.11 -8.71
N VAL A 9 -6.63 -1.64 -7.54
CA VAL A 9 -6.77 -3.09 -7.31
C VAL A 9 -7.79 -3.69 -8.28
N ALA A 10 -8.92 -3.04 -8.51
CA ALA A 10 -9.92 -3.50 -9.46
C ALA A 10 -9.38 -3.49 -10.91
N ARG A 11 -8.69 -2.42 -11.32
CA ARG A 11 -8.06 -2.28 -12.66
C ARG A 11 -6.97 -3.31 -12.90
N MET A 12 -6.26 -3.70 -11.84
CA MET A 12 -5.16 -4.66 -11.87
C MET A 12 -5.58 -6.09 -11.55
N LYS A 13 -6.89 -6.36 -11.51
CA LYS A 13 -7.40 -7.70 -11.32
C LYS A 13 -6.81 -8.63 -12.40
N ASP A 14 -6.44 -9.84 -11.98
CA ASP A 14 -5.84 -10.89 -12.82
C ASP A 14 -4.46 -10.54 -13.41
N LYS A 15 -3.82 -9.45 -12.95
CA LYS A 15 -2.43 -9.09 -13.25
C LYS A 15 -1.50 -9.43 -12.07
N PRO A 16 -0.19 -9.61 -12.28
CA PRO A 16 0.79 -9.83 -11.21
C PRO A 16 1.07 -8.55 -10.39
N PHE A 17 0.02 -8.00 -9.78
CA PHE A 17 0.04 -6.77 -8.99
C PHE A 17 -0.75 -6.97 -7.70
N THR A 18 -0.28 -6.37 -6.62
CA THR A 18 -1.03 -6.30 -5.36
C THR A 18 -0.69 -5.02 -4.59
N ILE A 19 -1.61 -4.59 -3.75
CA ILE A 19 -1.35 -3.57 -2.72
C ILE A 19 -1.19 -4.31 -1.39
N LEU A 20 -0.16 -3.96 -0.62
CA LEU A 20 -0.01 -4.42 0.76
C LEU A 20 -0.21 -3.24 1.70
N GLY A 21 -1.22 -3.32 2.54
CA GLY A 21 -1.47 -2.34 3.60
C GLY A 21 -0.61 -2.61 4.83
N VAL A 22 -0.09 -1.55 5.44
CA VAL A 22 0.54 -1.62 6.77
C VAL A 22 -0.16 -0.57 7.63
N ASN A 23 -0.74 -0.97 8.75
CA ASN A 23 -1.50 -0.08 9.62
C ASN A 23 -0.92 -0.02 11.04
N SER A 24 -0.71 1.19 11.53
CA SER A 24 -0.15 1.47 12.85
C SER A 24 -1.19 1.91 13.91
N ASP A 25 -2.48 1.92 13.58
CA ASP A 25 -3.53 2.30 14.53
C ASP A 25 -3.74 1.21 15.58
N SER A 26 -4.52 1.49 16.63
CA SER A 26 -4.96 0.42 17.55
C SER A 26 -5.70 -0.69 16.81
N ALA A 27 -5.60 -1.93 17.30
CA ALA A 27 -6.24 -3.08 16.66
C ALA A 27 -7.76 -2.90 16.42
N LYS A 28 -8.45 -2.18 17.32
CA LYS A 28 -9.87 -1.83 17.14
C LYS A 28 -10.06 -0.92 15.92
N ARG A 29 -9.29 0.18 15.84
CA ARG A 29 -9.37 1.13 14.72
C ARG A 29 -8.97 0.50 13.40
N TYR A 30 -7.94 -0.35 13.39
CA TYR A 30 -7.54 -1.13 12.23
C TYR A 30 -8.69 -1.97 11.67
N LYS A 31 -9.33 -2.78 12.52
CA LYS A 31 -10.47 -3.64 12.13
C LYS A 31 -11.66 -2.81 11.62
N THR A 32 -11.97 -1.71 12.29
CA THR A 32 -13.02 -0.77 11.86
C THR A 32 -12.69 -0.18 10.48
N ALA A 33 -11.45 0.28 10.28
CA ALA A 33 -11.03 0.90 9.02
C ALA A 33 -11.10 -0.07 7.85
N ILE A 34 -10.72 -1.35 8.03
CA ILE A 34 -10.88 -2.38 6.99
C ILE A 34 -12.35 -2.49 6.55
N LYS A 35 -13.26 -2.58 7.52
CA LYS A 35 -14.69 -2.77 7.25
C LYS A 35 -15.31 -1.54 6.60
N GLU A 36 -15.09 -0.36 7.17
CA GLU A 36 -15.73 0.89 6.72
C GLU A 36 -15.19 1.37 5.37
N ASN A 37 -13.92 1.09 5.06
CA ASN A 37 -13.30 1.52 3.81
C ASN A 37 -13.23 0.40 2.77
N GLU A 38 -13.90 -0.73 3.00
CA GLU A 38 -13.97 -1.85 2.06
C GLU A 38 -12.58 -2.26 1.54
N ILE A 39 -11.62 -2.38 2.47
CA ILE A 39 -10.24 -2.73 2.13
C ILE A 39 -10.22 -4.23 1.81
N THR A 40 -10.02 -4.55 0.54
CA THR A 40 -10.03 -5.93 0.01
C THR A 40 -8.64 -6.52 -0.17
N TRP A 41 -7.60 -5.69 -0.18
CA TRP A 41 -6.22 -6.14 -0.33
C TRP A 41 -5.62 -6.61 1.01
N PRO A 42 -4.60 -7.48 0.98
CA PRO A 42 -3.93 -7.93 2.20
C PRO A 42 -3.38 -6.76 3.01
N SER A 43 -3.59 -6.80 4.32
CA SER A 43 -3.17 -5.73 5.22
C SER A 43 -2.61 -6.30 6.52
N PHE A 44 -1.52 -5.70 6.99
CA PHE A 44 -0.82 -6.07 8.22
C PHE A 44 -1.11 -5.04 9.31
N TRP A 45 -1.29 -5.53 10.53
CA TRP A 45 -1.33 -4.69 11.72
C TRP A 45 0.06 -4.60 12.33
N ASP A 46 0.64 -3.40 12.35
CA ASP A 46 2.03 -3.14 12.73
C ASP A 46 2.16 -2.78 14.22
N GLY A 47 1.45 -3.50 15.08
CA GLY A 47 1.62 -3.42 16.54
C GLY A 47 1.04 -2.16 17.22
N GLY A 48 0.27 -1.34 16.50
CA GLY A 48 -0.53 -0.26 17.09
C GLY A 48 0.22 0.97 17.60
N LYS A 49 1.44 1.18 17.10
CA LYS A 49 2.24 2.41 17.29
C LYS A 49 2.77 2.86 15.93
N THR A 50 2.94 4.17 15.74
CA THR A 50 3.42 4.75 14.48
C THR A 50 4.85 4.34 14.08
N GLY A 51 5.61 3.76 15.01
CA GLY A 51 6.91 3.11 14.78
C GLY A 51 6.86 1.62 15.15
N GLY A 52 5.92 0.88 14.57
CA GLY A 52 5.87 -0.58 14.66
C GLY A 52 7.10 -1.25 14.01
N PRO A 53 7.26 -2.57 14.15
CA PRO A 53 8.41 -3.29 13.60
C PRO A 53 8.58 -3.08 12.09
N ILE A 54 7.50 -3.19 11.30
CA ILE A 54 7.57 -3.02 9.84
C ILE A 54 7.90 -1.56 9.50
N ALA A 55 7.19 -0.59 10.11
CA ALA A 55 7.45 0.83 9.86
C ALA A 55 8.89 1.24 10.21
N THR A 56 9.46 0.66 11.26
CA THR A 56 10.84 0.90 11.68
C THR A 56 11.83 0.34 10.67
N ASP A 57 11.69 -0.93 10.29
CA ASP A 57 12.58 -1.60 9.33
C ASP A 57 12.56 -0.91 7.96
N TRP A 58 11.41 -0.36 7.57
CA TRP A 58 11.22 0.39 6.32
C TRP A 58 11.51 1.89 6.43
N ALA A 59 12.11 2.31 7.56
CA ALA A 59 12.48 3.70 7.85
C ALA A 59 11.35 4.72 7.59
N VAL A 60 10.12 4.36 7.93
CA VAL A 60 8.95 5.23 7.82
C VAL A 60 9.04 6.34 8.86
N ARG A 61 9.08 7.60 8.38
CA ARG A 61 9.18 8.79 9.25
C ARG A 61 7.88 9.58 9.34
N GLY A 62 6.86 9.19 8.58
CA GLY A 62 5.59 9.88 8.51
C GLY A 62 4.54 9.07 7.78
N TRP A 63 3.28 9.30 8.13
CA TRP A 63 2.14 8.60 7.55
C TRP A 63 1.26 9.58 6.77
N PRO A 64 0.72 9.18 5.60
CA PRO A 64 1.01 7.95 4.89
C PRO A 64 2.37 8.00 4.15
N THR A 65 3.06 6.86 4.07
CA THR A 65 4.21 6.63 3.17
C THR A 65 3.86 5.52 2.19
N ILE A 66 4.14 5.72 0.91
CA ILE A 66 3.90 4.74 -0.16
C ILE A 66 5.23 4.34 -0.79
N TYR A 67 5.40 3.05 -1.01
CA TYR A 67 6.50 2.49 -1.78
C TYR A 67 5.92 1.68 -2.94
N ILE A 68 6.45 1.87 -4.14
CA ILE A 68 6.12 1.04 -5.31
C ILE A 68 7.36 0.22 -5.62
N LEU A 69 7.21 -1.10 -5.56
CA LEU A 69 8.28 -2.07 -5.77
C LEU A 69 8.09 -2.76 -7.11
N ASP A 70 9.20 -3.13 -7.76
CA ASP A 70 9.17 -4.07 -8.87
C ASP A 70 9.14 -5.54 -8.39
N THR A 71 9.07 -6.48 -9.33
CA THR A 71 9.04 -7.93 -9.05
C THR A 71 10.33 -8.48 -8.44
N LYS A 72 11.42 -7.71 -8.46
CA LYS A 72 12.68 -8.04 -7.79
C LYS A 72 12.73 -7.49 -6.36
N GLY A 73 11.68 -6.82 -5.90
CA GLY A 73 11.59 -6.22 -4.58
C GLY A 73 12.34 -4.89 -4.46
N VAL A 74 12.72 -4.26 -5.57
CA VAL A 74 13.42 -2.98 -5.54
C VAL A 74 12.40 -1.85 -5.45
N ILE A 75 12.62 -0.90 -4.53
CA ILE A 75 11.80 0.32 -4.44
C ILE A 75 12.11 1.20 -5.66
N ARG A 76 11.15 1.32 -6.57
CA ARG A 76 11.26 2.14 -7.78
C ARG A 76 10.73 3.55 -7.58
N TYR A 77 9.71 3.69 -6.72
CA TYR A 77 9.12 4.98 -6.39
C TYR A 77 8.77 5.07 -4.92
N LYS A 78 8.81 6.30 -4.39
CA LYS A 78 8.44 6.64 -3.01
C LYS A 78 7.50 7.84 -3.01
N ASN A 79 6.39 7.71 -2.28
CA ASN A 79 5.36 8.74 -2.10
C ASN A 79 4.68 9.24 -3.38
N THR A 80 4.71 8.45 -4.45
CA THR A 80 3.91 8.67 -5.66
C THR A 80 2.43 8.34 -5.40
N ARG A 81 1.51 9.19 -5.88
CA ARG A 81 0.06 9.12 -5.57
C ARG A 81 -0.82 9.49 -6.75
N GLY A 82 -2.09 9.08 -6.71
CA GLY A 82 -3.09 9.43 -7.73
C GLY A 82 -2.63 9.01 -9.12
N LYS A 83 -2.83 9.88 -10.12
CA LYS A 83 -2.44 9.59 -11.51
C LYS A 83 -0.97 9.18 -11.68
N ALA A 84 -0.06 9.82 -10.94
CA ALA A 84 1.35 9.46 -11.01
C ALA A 84 1.64 8.05 -10.48
N MET A 85 0.82 7.55 -9.52
CA MET A 85 0.92 6.17 -9.06
C MET A 85 0.44 5.22 -10.14
N ASP A 86 -0.65 5.55 -10.82
CA ASP A 86 -1.18 4.74 -11.92
C ASP A 86 -0.16 4.60 -13.05
N GLU A 87 0.45 5.71 -13.47
CA GLU A 87 1.51 5.75 -14.49
C GLU A 87 2.76 4.97 -14.05
N ALA A 88 3.17 5.10 -12.79
CA ALA A 88 4.32 4.36 -12.26
C ALA A 88 4.07 2.84 -12.23
N VAL A 89 2.87 2.42 -11.83
CA VAL A 89 2.50 1.00 -11.87
C VAL A 89 2.43 0.50 -13.30
N ASP A 90 1.80 1.25 -14.21
CA ASP A 90 1.67 0.85 -15.62
C ASP A 90 3.06 0.68 -16.28
N ALA A 91 3.99 1.60 -16.02
CA ALA A 91 5.36 1.48 -16.51
C ALA A 91 6.09 0.22 -15.99
N LEU A 92 5.93 -0.13 -14.71
CA LEU A 92 6.55 -1.36 -14.18
C LEU A 92 5.88 -2.62 -14.70
N MET A 93 4.59 -2.56 -15.04
CA MET A 93 3.88 -3.69 -15.64
C MET A 93 4.34 -3.96 -17.09
N GLU A 94 4.80 -2.94 -17.81
CA GLU A 94 5.39 -3.09 -19.14
C GLU A 94 6.81 -3.71 -19.11
N GLU A 95 7.48 -3.69 -17.95
CA GLU A 95 8.81 -4.30 -17.75
C GLU A 95 8.76 -5.82 -17.46
N LEU A 96 7.55 -6.40 -17.33
CA LEU A 96 7.32 -7.82 -17.01
C LEU A 96 7.38 -8.72 -18.25
#